data_AF-A0A816K0B5-F1
#
_entry.id   AF-A0A816K0B5-F1
#
_cell.length_a   1.000
_cell.length_b   1.000
_cell.length_c   1.000
_cell.angle_alpha   90.00
_cell.angle_beta   90.00
_cell.angle_gamma   90.00
#
_symmetry.space_group_name_H-M   'P 1'
#
loop_
_entity.id
_entity.type
_entity.pdbx_description
1 polymer ?
#
loop_
_entity_poly.entity_id
_entity_poly.type
_entity_poly.pdbx_seq_one_letter_code
_entity_poly.pdbx_strand_id
1 'polypeptide(L)' 'VDLEIPDLKVYTNCTTLLGAINGTSQRKDIIGVVSGIRSISTVFASIFFFHVSRSNNSVCDRLAKESLRFPVTNLG' A
#
# COMPACT_ATOMS: atom_id res chain seq x y z
N VAL A 1 -11.88 16.89 -9.75
CA VAL A 1 -10.98 17.25 -8.64
C VAL A 1 -9.58 17.10 -9.20
N ASP A 2 -8.87 18.19 -9.39
CA ASP A 2 -7.44 18.10 -9.70
C ASP A 2 -6.70 17.76 -8.40
N LEU A 3 -5.97 16.65 -8.42
CA LEU A 3 -5.06 16.34 -7.33
C LEU A 3 -3.79 17.16 -7.51
N GLU A 4 -3.27 17.70 -6.41
CA GLU A 4 -1.95 18.35 -6.38
C GLU A 4 -0.81 17.38 -6.79
N ILE A 5 -1.07 16.07 -6.71
CA ILE A 5 -0.17 15.01 -7.14
C ILE A 5 -0.90 14.16 -8.20
N PRO A 6 -0.76 14.48 -9.50
CA PRO A 6 -1.41 13.72 -10.58
C PRO A 6 -0.75 12.35 -10.82
N ASP A 7 0.55 12.23 -10.55
CA ASP A 7 1.36 11.04 -10.82
C ASP A 7 1.96 10.48 -9.52
N LEU A 8 1.54 9.27 -9.14
CA LEU A 8 1.96 8.63 -7.89
C LEU A 8 2.83 7.40 -8.13
N LYS A 9 3.98 7.32 -7.46
CA LYS A 9 4.81 6.11 -7.39
C LYS A 9 4.76 5.53 -5.99
N VAL A 10 4.28 4.30 -5.87
CA VAL A 10 4.14 3.59 -4.60
C VAL A 10 5.18 2.48 -4.52
N TYR A 11 5.96 2.45 -3.46
CA TYR A 11 6.99 1.45 -3.23
C TYR A 11 6.60 0.54 -2.07
N THR A 12 6.72 -0.78 -2.25
CA THR A 12 6.44 -1.76 -1.20
C THR A 12 7.48 -2.87 -1.19
N ASN A 13 7.81 -3.37 0.00
CA ASN A 13 8.60 -4.59 0.16
C ASN A 13 7.72 -5.85 0.29
N CYS A 14 6.40 -5.73 0.11
CA CYS A 14 5.45 -6.84 0.17
C CYS A 14 5.16 -7.36 -1.24
N THR A 15 5.90 -8.37 -1.69
CA THR A 15 5.72 -9.01 -3.00
C THR A 15 4.35 -9.66 -3.17
N THR A 16 3.77 -10.20 -2.09
CA THR A 16 2.42 -10.77 -2.11
C THR A 16 1.37 -9.73 -2.47
N LEU A 17 1.41 -8.55 -1.84
CA LEU A 17 0.48 -7.46 -2.15
C LEU A 17 0.68 -6.96 -3.58
N LEU A 18 1.94 -6.77 -4.00
CA LEU A 18 2.24 -6.33 -5.35
C LEU A 18 1.72 -7.31 -6.41
N GLY A 19 1.87 -8.61 -6.20
CA GLY A 19 1.31 -9.63 -7.09
C GLY A 19 -0.22 -9.59 -7.15
N ALA A 20 -0.88 -9.32 -6.03
CA ALA A 20 -2.34 -9.18 -5.99
C ALA A 20 -2.84 -7.92 -6.71
N ILE A 21 -2.15 -6.78 -6.55
CA ILE A 21 -2.45 -5.54 -7.28
C ILE A 21 -2.32 -5.77 -8.80
N ASN A 22 -1.20 -6.35 -9.22
CA ASN A 22 -0.88 -6.61 -10.63
C ASN A 22 -1.68 -7.77 -11.24
N GLY A 23 -2.53 -8.45 -10.47
CA GLY A 23 -3.33 -9.59 -10.94
C GLY A 23 -2.53 -10.86 -11.21
N THR A 24 -1.24 -10.91 -10.84
CA THR A 24 -0.39 -12.10 -11.02
C THR A 24 -0.60 -13.16 -9.93
N SER A 25 -1.21 -12.79 -8.80
CA SER A 25 -1.57 -13.71 -7.72
C SER A 25 -2.95 -13.40 -7.17
N GLN A 26 -3.85 -14.39 -7.12
CA GLN A 26 -5.16 -14.23 -6.48
C GLN A 26 -5.07 -14.53 -4.99
N ARG A 27 -5.48 -13.56 -4.17
CA ARG A 27 -5.42 -13.64 -2.71
C ARG A 27 -6.75 -13.19 -2.10
N LYS A 28 -7.61 -14.17 -1.80
CA LYS A 28 -8.98 -13.93 -1.30
C LYS A 28 -8.99 -13.20 0.06
N ASP A 29 -7.96 -13.42 0.86
CA ASP A 29 -7.74 -12.79 2.17
C ASP A 29 -7.55 -11.28 2.10
N ILE A 30 -7.07 -10.75 0.96
CA ILE A 30 -6.78 -9.31 0.79
C ILE A 30 -7.59 -8.67 -0.35
N ILE A 31 -8.60 -9.36 -0.89
CA ILE A 31 -9.35 -8.88 -2.06
C ILE A 31 -10.02 -7.51 -1.80
N GLY A 32 -10.53 -7.29 -0.58
CA GLY A 32 -11.10 -6.00 -0.17
C GLY A 32 -10.06 -4.88 -0.16
N VAL A 33 -8.83 -5.17 0.30
CA VAL A 33 -7.71 -4.22 0.29
C VAL A 33 -7.33 -3.86 -1.14
N VAL A 34 -7.21 -4.85 -2.03
CA VAL A 34 -6.90 -4.62 -3.45
C VAL A 34 -8.01 -3.81 -4.14
N SER A 35 -9.28 -4.08 -3.82
CA SER A 35 -10.42 -3.30 -4.31
C SER A 35 -10.34 -1.84 -3.85
N GLY A 36 -10.02 -1.59 -2.59
CA GLY A 36 -9.81 -0.24 -2.05
C GLY A 36 -8.68 0.49 -2.75
N ILE A 37 -7.52 -0.17 -2.94
CA ILE A 37 -6.39 0.39 -3.69
C ILE A 37 -6.81 0.77 -5.10
N ARG A 38 -7.53 -0.10 -5.82
CA ARG A 38 -8.02 0.19 -7.17
C ARG A 38 -8.99 1.36 -7.20
N SER A 39 -9.91 1.43 -6.23
CA SER A 39 -10.86 2.53 -6.13
C SER A 39 -10.18 3.87 -5.85
N ILE A 40 -9.13 3.89 -5.02
CA ILE A 40 -8.34 5.11 -4.77
C ILE A 40 -7.46 5.42 -5.98
N SER A 41 -6.95 4.41 -6.68
CA SER A 41 -6.10 4.59 -7.86
C SER A 41 -6.79 5.38 -8.98
N THR A 42 -8.12 5.36 -9.06
CA THR A 42 -8.87 6.09 -10.09
C THR A 42 -8.81 7.61 -9.95
N VAL A 43 -8.40 8.13 -8.78
CA VAL A 43 -8.30 9.58 -8.59
C VAL A 43 -7.02 10.17 -9.19
N PHE A 44 -6.00 9.34 -9.44
CA PHE A 44 -4.72 9.76 -10.01
C PHE A 44 -4.73 9.67 -11.54
N ALA A 45 -4.02 10.59 -12.20
CA ALA A 45 -3.80 10.52 -13.64
C ALA A 45 -2.90 9.32 -14.00
N SER A 46 -1.87 9.08 -13.19
CA SER A 46 -1.09 7.85 -13.24
C SER A 46 -0.69 7.35 -11.86
N ILE A 47 -0.63 6.03 -11.71
CA ILE A 47 -0.13 5.39 -10.50
C ILE A 47 0.66 4.13 -10.85
N PHE A 48 1.82 3.96 -10.23
CA PHE A 48 2.70 2.82 -10.45
C PHE A 48 3.13 2.20 -9.13
N PHE A 49 3.12 0.87 -9.07
CA PHE A 49 3.51 0.11 -7.90
C PHE A 49 4.83 -0.63 -8.17
N PHE A 50 5.79 -0.46 -7.26
CA PHE A 50 7.13 -1.03 -7.39
C PHE A 50 7.49 -1.85 -6.16
N HIS A 51 8.19 -2.95 -6.40
CA HIS A 51 8.87 -3.65 -5.34
C HIS A 51 10.15 -2.90 -4.94
N VAL A 52 10.43 -2.82 -3.64
CA VAL A 52 11.72 -2.38 -3.11
C VAL A 52 12.17 -3.33 -2.00
N SER A 53 13.47 -3.54 -1.81
CA SER A 53 13.99 -4.39 -0.73
C SER A 53 13.61 -3.83 0.66
N ARG A 54 13.52 -4.69 1.67
CA ARG A 54 13.21 -4.27 3.05
C ARG A 54 14.21 -3.24 3.59
N SER A 55 15.50 -3.37 3.23
CA SER A 55 16.54 -2.40 3.61
C SER A 55 16.23 -0.98 3.13
N ASN A 56 15.59 -0.87 1.95
CA ASN A 56 15.26 0.39 1.31
C ASN A 56 13.86 0.90 1.70
N ASN A 57 13.08 0.10 2.44
CA ASN A 57 11.79 0.49 3.02
C ASN A 57 11.86 0.59 4.57
N SER A 58 13.05 0.88 5.11
CA SER A 58 13.34 0.82 6.55
C SER A 58 12.52 1.80 7.38
N VAL A 59 12.21 2.99 6.83
CA VAL A 59 11.37 3.99 7.50
C VAL A 59 9.95 3.44 7.68
N CYS A 60 9.34 2.90 6.63
CA CYS A 60 7.99 2.31 6.70
C CYS A 60 7.97 1.09 7.63
N ASP A 61 9.00 0.22 7.57
CA ASP A 61 9.12 -0.95 8.45
C ASP A 61 9.21 -0.54 9.93
N ARG A 62 9.98 0.51 10.23
CA ARG A 62 10.07 1.08 11.58
C ARG A 62 8.71 1.64 12.04
N LEU A 63 8.08 2.50 11.24
CA LEU A 63 6.78 3.10 11.57
C LEU A 63 5.69 2.04 11.79
N ALA A 64 5.64 1.01 10.95
CA ALA A 64 4.71 -0.10 11.10
C ALA A 64 4.97 -0.93 12.37
N LYS A 65 6.23 -1.09 12.79
CA LYS A 65 6.56 -1.76 14.05
C LYS A 65 6.25 -0.90 15.27
N GLU A 66 6.43 0.41 15.16
CA GLU A 66 6.10 1.35 16.24
C GLU A 66 4.59 1.42 16.48
N SER A 67 3.75 1.37 15.43
CA SER A 67 2.30 1.35 15.59
C SER A 67 1.78 0.09 16.29
N LEU A 68 2.50 -1.02 16.23
CA LEU A 68 2.18 -2.24 16.99
C LEU A 68 2.50 -2.10 18.49
N ARG A 69 3.42 -1.20 18.86
CA ARG A 69 3.80 -0.94 20.27
C ARG A 69 2.86 0.03 20.97
N PHE A 70 2.22 0.90 20.19
CA PHE A 70 1.17 1.80 20.64
C PHE A 70 -0.14 1.48 19.92
N PRO A 71 -0.72 0.29 20.15
CA PRO A 71 -2.02 -0.01 19.58
C PRO A 71 -2.99 1.09 20.02
N VAL A 72 -3.82 1.56 19.09
CA VAL A 72 -4.86 2.55 19.37
C VAL A 72 -5.96 1.88 20.21
N THR A 73 -5.66 1.53 21.44
CA THR A 73 -6.60 1.07 22.46
C THR A 73 -7.01 2.29 23.26
N ASN A 74 -7.97 3.05 22.73
CA ASN A 74 -8.94 3.90 23.45
C ASN A 74 -9.49 4.97 22.48
N LEU A 75 -10.41 4.52 21.62
CA LEU A 75 -11.49 5.36 21.11
C LEU A 75 -12.79 4.69 21.56
N GLY A 76 -13.02 4.73 22.88
CA GLY A 76 -14.26 4.35 23.54
C GLY A 76 -14.75 5.53 24.35
#